data_AF-A0A3N4V7C2-F1
#
_entry.id   AF-A0A3N4V7C2-F1
#
_cell.length_a   1.000
_cell.length_b   1.000
_cell.length_c   1.000
_cell.angle_alpha   90.00
_cell.angle_beta   90.00
_cell.angle_gamma   90.00
#
_symmetry.space_group_name_H-M   'P 1'
#
loop_
_entity.id
_entity.type
_entity.pdbx_description
1 polymer ?
#
loop_
_entity_poly.entity_id
_entity_poly.type
_entity_poly.pdbx_seq_one_letter_code
_entity_poly.pdbx_strand_id
1 'polypeptide(L)' 'MFSGDPIFVILIAGAVVGVLLTVVGIVKTVRYQGWGKQTWAPPARPWLGAAAAVLVLTLVGGVIWATAG' A
#
# COMPACT_ATOMS: atom_id res chain seq x y z
N MET A 1 -0.96 -2.61 27.20
CA MET A 1 -0.27 -1.49 26.52
C MET A 1 -0.85 -1.37 25.11
N PHE A 2 -1.96 -0.65 24.93
CA PHE A 2 -2.57 -0.41 23.61
C PHE A 2 -2.89 1.08 23.40
N SER A 3 -2.37 1.95 24.25
CA SER A 3 -2.56 3.39 24.19
C SER A 3 -1.24 4.07 23.90
N GLY A 4 -1.01 4.42 22.63
CA GLY A 4 0.00 5.41 22.24
C GLY A 4 1.39 4.90 21.86
N ASP A 5 1.57 3.62 21.52
CA ASP A 5 2.84 3.18 20.93
C ASP A 5 2.95 3.75 19.50
N PRO A 6 3.86 4.71 19.26
CA PRO A 6 4.00 5.35 17.95
C PRO A 6 4.35 4.33 16.86
N ILE A 7 5.00 3.21 17.19
CA ILE A 7 5.33 2.15 16.23
C ILE A 7 4.05 1.46 15.77
N PHE A 8 3.16 1.10 16.69
CA PHE A 8 1.88 0.46 16.34
C PHE A 8 1.02 1.37 15.44
N VAL A 9 1.02 2.68 15.71
CA VAL A 9 0.34 3.67 14.87
C VAL A 9 0.96 3.77 13.48
N ILE A 10 2.29 3.75 13.37
CA ILE A 10 3.01 3.76 12.08
C ILE A 10 2.71 2.49 11.28
N LEU A 11 2.64 1.33 11.94
CA LEU A 11 2.31 0.06 11.27
C LEU A 11 0.89 0.08 10.69
N ILE A 12 -0.09 0.57 11.44
CA ILE A 12 -1.46 0.73 10.96
C ILE A 12 -1.51 1.73 9.81
N ALA A 13 -0.85 2.89 9.93
CA ALA A 13 -0.82 3.91 8.89
C ALA A 13 -0.20 3.37 7.58
N GLY A 14 0.91 2.63 7.68
CA GLY A 14 1.58 1.99 6.55
C GLY A 14 0.66 0.96 5.86
N ALA A 15 -0.02 0.12 6.63
CA ALA A 15 -0.98 -0.84 6.10
C ALA A 15 -2.13 -0.14 5.35
N VAL A 16 -2.71 0.92 5.95
CA VAL A 16 -3.78 1.71 5.32
C VAL A 16 -3.32 2.34 4.01
N VAL A 17 -2.14 2.97 3.99
CA VAL A 17 -1.59 3.57 2.77
C VAL A 17 -1.34 2.51 1.69
N GLY A 18 -0.78 1.35 2.04
CA GLY A 18 -0.57 0.24 1.11
C GLY A 18 -1.87 -0.26 0.48
N VAL A 19 -2.93 -0.40 1.28
CA VAL A 19 -4.26 -0.78 0.79
C VAL A 19 -4.83 0.29 -0.14
N LEU A 20 -4.76 1.57 0.22
CA LEU A 20 -5.26 2.67 -0.61
C LEU A 20 -4.56 2.72 -1.99
N LEU A 21 -3.23 2.58 -2.02
CA LEU A 21 -2.46 2.52 -3.26
C LEU A 21 -2.85 1.32 -4.12
N THR A 22 -3.13 0.17 -3.50
CA THR A 22 -3.64 -1.03 -4.18
C THR A 22 -5.00 -0.77 -4.82
N VAL A 23 -5.93 -0.18 -4.06
CA VAL A 23 -7.27 0.18 -4.56
C VAL A 23 -7.17 1.15 -5.74
N VAL A 24 -6.32 2.18 -5.65
CA VAL A 24 -6.09 3.12 -6.77
C VAL A 24 -5.55 2.39 -8.00
N GLY A 25 -4.59 1.48 -7.82
CA GLY A 25 -4.06 0.64 -8.90
C GLY A 25 -5.14 -0.21 -9.57
N ILE A 26 -6.00 -0.86 -8.78
CA ILE A 26 -7.11 -1.69 -9.27
C ILE A 26 -8.14 -0.83 -10.01
N VAL A 27 -8.61 0.27 -9.40
CA VAL A 27 -9.62 1.16 -9.99
C VAL A 27 -9.13 1.70 -11.33
N LYS A 28 -7.86 2.12 -11.42
CA LYS A 28 -7.27 2.54 -12.69
C LYS A 28 -7.25 1.39 -13.70
N THR A 29 -6.79 0.21 -13.31
CA THR A 29 -6.76 -0.97 -14.19
C THR A 29 -8.14 -1.33 -14.73
N VAL A 30 -9.16 -1.39 -13.85
CA VAL A 30 -10.55 -1.70 -14.20
C VAL A 30 -11.15 -0.62 -15.10
N ARG A 31 -10.90 0.67 -14.82
CA ARG A 31 -11.36 1.77 -15.66
C ARG A 31 -10.76 1.69 -17.07
N TYR A 32 -9.46 1.41 -17.20
CA TYR A 32 -8.78 1.39 -18.50
C TYR A 32 -9.04 0.11 -19.31
N GLN A 33 -9.29 -1.03 -18.66
CA GLN A 33 -9.58 -2.29 -19.36
C GLN A 33 -11.08 -2.57 -19.54
N GLY A 34 -11.95 -2.07 -18.66
CA GLY A 34 -13.37 -2.39 -18.64
C GLY A 34 -14.28 -1.42 -19.39
N TRP A 35 -13.91 -0.14 -19.53
CA TRP A 35 -14.82 0.91 -20.03
C TRP A 35 -14.52 1.41 -21.46
N GLY A 36 -13.76 0.63 -22.22
CA GLY A 36 -13.28 1.00 -23.54
C GLY A 36 -11.79 1.33 -23.48
N LYS A 37 -11.01 0.62 -24.30
CA LYS A 37 -9.55 0.70 -24.35
C LYS A 37 -9.11 2.15 -24.57
N GLN A 38 -8.81 2.85 -23.48
CA GLN A 38 -8.33 4.22 -23.54
C GLN A 38 -6.87 4.16 -24.01
N THR A 39 -6.60 4.59 -25.24
CA THR A 39 -5.28 4.54 -25.91
C THR A 39 -4.21 5.34 -25.15
N TRP A 40 -4.62 6.18 -24.21
CA TRP A 40 -3.78 6.98 -23.32
C TRP A 40 -4.12 6.66 -21.85
N ALA A 41 -3.80 5.43 -21.43
CA ALA A 41 -3.94 4.98 -20.05
C ALA A 41 -2.59 5.09 -19.32
N PRO A 42 -2.40 6.00 -18.35
CA PRO A 42 -1.22 5.97 -17.50
C PRO A 42 -1.10 4.62 -16.80
N PRO A 43 0.11 4.03 -16.72
CA PRO A 43 0.29 2.68 -16.22
C PRO A 43 -0.20 2.57 -14.77
N ALA A 44 -0.90 1.48 -14.45
CA ALA A 44 -1.28 1.15 -13.07
C ALA A 44 -0.10 0.59 -12.25
N ARG A 45 0.94 0.11 -12.93
CA ARG A 45 2.18 -0.44 -12.36
C ARG A 45 2.83 0.41 -11.26
N PRO A 46 3.01 1.73 -11.36
CA PRO A 46 3.59 2.54 -10.30
C PRO A 46 2.77 2.51 -9.00
N TRP A 47 1.44 2.41 -9.08
CA TRP A 47 0.57 2.37 -7.90
C TRP A 47 0.68 1.02 -7.17
N LEU A 48 0.70 -0.07 -7.93
CA LEU A 48 0.88 -1.42 -7.38
C LEU A 48 2.30 -1.62 -6.82
N GLY A 49 3.32 -1.08 -7.50
CA GLY A 49 4.70 -1.11 -7.02
C GLY A 49 4.88 -0.30 -5.72
N ALA A 50 4.29 0.89 -5.65
CA ALA A 50 4.30 1.70 -4.43
C ALA A 50 3.55 1.01 -3.28
N ALA A 51 2.39 0.39 -3.55
CA ALA A 51 1.65 -0.37 -2.56
C ALA A 51 2.48 -1.53 -1.99
N ALA A 52 3.12 -2.32 -2.86
CA ALA A 52 3.98 -3.41 -2.45
C ALA A 52 5.17 -2.92 -1.61
N ALA A 53 5.84 -1.83 -2.03
CA ALA A 53 6.94 -1.25 -1.28
C ALA A 53 6.52 -0.79 0.13
N VAL A 54 5.37 -0.12 0.25
CA VAL A 54 4.84 0.34 1.54
C VAL A 54 4.48 -0.85 2.44
N LEU A 55 3.84 -1.89 1.91
CA LEU A 55 3.51 -3.09 2.69
C LEU A 55 4.76 -3.84 3.15
N VAL A 56 5.79 -3.97 2.28
CA VAL A 56 7.06 -4.60 2.65
C VAL A 56 7.77 -3.80 3.74
N LEU A 57 7.85 -2.47 3.61
CA LEU A 57 8.47 -1.61 4.64
C LEU A 57 7.73 -1.70 5.97
N THR A 58 6.40 -1.74 5.92
CA THR A 58 5.56 -1.89 7.10
C THR A 58 5.81 -3.23 7.79
N LEU A 59 5.86 -4.33 7.02
CA LEU A 59 6.17 -5.67 7.54
C LEU A 59 7.58 -5.73 8.14
N VAL A 60 8.59 -5.26 7.41
CA VAL A 60 9.99 -5.28 7.87
C VAL A 60 10.15 -4.44 9.14
N GLY A 61 9.56 -3.24 9.18
CA GLY A 61 9.58 -2.40 10.38
C GLY A 61 8.91 -3.09 11.59
N GLY A 62 7.79 -3.78 11.36
CA GLY A 62 7.09 -4.54 12.40
C GLY A 62 7.91 -5.73 12.92
N VAL A 63 8.58 -6.47 12.02
CA VAL A 63 9.44 -7.61 12.40
C VAL A 63 10.67 -7.15 13.18
N ILE A 64 11.33 -6.07 12.74
CA ILE A 64 12.49 -5.50 13.45
C ILE A 64 12.07 -5.09 14.86
N TRP A 65 10.96 -4.38 15.00
CA TRP A 65 10.47 -3.97 16.32
C TRP A 65 10.12 -5.17 17.21
N ALA A 66 9.44 -6.18 16.67
CA ALA A 66 9.07 -7.39 17.41
C ALA A 66 10.26 -8.27 17.83
N THR A 67 11.44 -8.09 17.23
CA THR A 67 12.67 -8.85 17.55
C THR A 67 13.72 -8.03 18.31
N ALA A 68 13.57 -6.71 18.37
CA ALA A 68 14.46 -5.79 19.08
C ALA A 68 13.99 -5.47 20.51
N GLY A 69 12.80 -5.92 20.91
CA GLY A 69 12.27 -5.87 22.28
C GLY A 69 12.30 -7.22 22.96
#